data_AF-A0A1X0G4F6-F1
#
_entry.id   AF-A0A1X0G4F6-F1
#
_cell.length_a   1.000
_cell.length_b   1.000
_cell.length_c   1.000
_cell.angle_alpha   90.00
_cell.angle_beta   90.00
_cell.angle_gamma   90.00
#
_symmetry.space_group_name_H-M   'P 1'
#
loop_
_entity.id
_entity.type
_entity.pdbx_description
1 polymer ?
#
loop_
_entity_poly.entity_id
_entity_poly.type
_entity_poly.pdbx_seq_one_letter_code
_entity_poly.pdbx_strand_id
1 'polypeptide(L)'
;MSMTPENNTQCWRDLADQLTPQQVAELEEREAGYRHRATLPEDPWTSWEPRTDRAIEDALLHDGRRHAHDNLIAALMSDVPPLPDAKTFGYWETDDEHLCRFVSTPTRSVDGTKIRVLGAASQLADGSILIAQGIDVPQVRIDELSRDGYMTEVFTLSPGQARNLAAALLNTADQIDGWIAR
;
A
#
# COMPACT_ATOMS: atom_id res chain seq x y z
N MET A 1 5.03 -8.48 -36.49
CA MET A 1 4.24 -8.66 -35.25
C MET A 1 5.02 -9.63 -34.37
N SER A 2 5.82 -9.11 -33.44
CA SER A 2 6.41 -9.96 -32.39
C SER A 2 5.28 -10.41 -31.49
N MET A 3 5.08 -11.73 -31.35
CA MET A 3 4.33 -12.24 -30.21
C MET A 3 5.11 -11.86 -28.96
N THR A 4 4.56 -10.96 -28.15
CA THR A 4 5.10 -10.71 -26.81
C THR A 4 5.06 -12.05 -26.04
N PRO A 5 6.15 -12.45 -25.36
CA PRO A 5 6.26 -13.72 -24.64
C PRO A 5 5.17 -13.99 -23.59
N GLU A 6 4.41 -12.96 -23.22
CA GLU A 6 3.38 -12.96 -22.16
C GLU A 6 2.20 -13.91 -22.42
N ASN A 7 2.03 -14.44 -23.64
CA ASN A 7 0.81 -15.17 -24.01
C ASN A 7 0.94 -16.71 -23.96
N ASN A 8 2.10 -17.26 -23.58
CA ASN A 8 2.31 -18.72 -23.52
C ASN A 8 2.26 -19.31 -22.10
N THR A 9 2.19 -18.49 -21.05
CA THR A 9 2.07 -18.96 -19.66
C THR A 9 0.69 -19.58 -19.42
N GLN A 10 0.64 -20.88 -19.17
CA GLN A 10 -0.62 -21.62 -18.96
C GLN A 10 -0.90 -21.84 -17.46
N CYS A 11 0.14 -21.86 -16.62
CA CYS A 11 -0.01 -22.01 -15.18
C CYS A 11 1.00 -21.15 -14.41
N TRP A 12 0.76 -20.93 -13.12
CA TRP A 12 1.67 -20.12 -12.30
C TRP A 12 3.10 -20.70 -12.22
N ARG A 13 3.25 -22.02 -12.37
CA ARG A 13 4.57 -22.70 -12.35
C ARG A 13 5.44 -22.34 -13.55
N ASP A 14 4.84 -21.94 -14.67
CA ASP A 14 5.57 -21.43 -15.84
C ASP A 14 6.26 -20.08 -15.54
N LEU A 15 5.94 -19.44 -14.41
CA LEU A 15 6.56 -18.20 -13.93
C LEU A 15 7.59 -18.44 -12.82
N ALA A 16 7.86 -19.70 -12.42
CA ALA A 16 8.67 -19.99 -11.22
C ALA A 16 10.09 -19.39 -11.26
N ASP A 17 10.65 -19.17 -12.45
CA ASP A 17 11.95 -18.53 -12.65
C ASP A 17 11.95 -17.01 -12.40
N GLN A 18 10.76 -16.39 -12.43
CA GLN A 18 10.52 -14.97 -12.14
C GLN A 18 10.06 -14.73 -10.70
N LEU A 19 9.89 -15.79 -9.90
CA LEU A 19 9.40 -15.74 -8.54
C LEU A 19 10.53 -16.00 -7.53
N THR A 20 10.41 -15.40 -6.35
CA THR A 20 11.27 -15.74 -5.21
C THR A 20 10.86 -17.09 -4.62
N PRO A 21 11.76 -17.82 -3.92
CA PRO A 21 11.41 -19.07 -3.26
C PRO A 21 10.24 -18.93 -2.27
N GLN A 22 10.13 -17.78 -1.61
CA GLN A 22 9.03 -17.51 -0.68
C GLN A 22 7.69 -17.36 -1.41
N GLN A 23 7.64 -16.63 -2.53
CA GLN A 23 6.42 -16.48 -3.33
C GLN A 23 5.98 -17.82 -3.95
N VAL A 24 6.93 -18.67 -4.37
CA VAL A 24 6.63 -20.03 -4.82
C VAL A 24 5.96 -20.84 -3.70
N ALA A 25 6.56 -20.86 -2.51
CA ALA A 25 6.00 -21.58 -1.36
C ALA A 25 4.59 -21.07 -0.97
N GLU A 26 4.36 -19.76 -1.06
CA GLU A 26 3.06 -19.15 -0.79
C GLU A 26 1.99 -19.57 -1.83
N LEU A 27 2.34 -19.62 -3.12
CA LEU A 27 1.43 -20.10 -4.16
C LEU A 27 1.12 -21.59 -4.01
N GLU A 28 2.10 -22.41 -3.62
CA GLU A 28 1.88 -23.83 -3.32
C GLU A 28 0.94 -24.02 -2.11
N GLU A 29 1.14 -23.24 -1.05
CA GLU A 29 0.26 -23.25 0.12
C GLU A 29 -1.16 -22.81 -0.24
N ARG A 30 -1.33 -21.74 -1.01
CA ARG A 30 -2.64 -21.30 -1.50
C ARG A 30 -3.30 -22.35 -2.39
N GLU A 31 -2.55 -22.99 -3.29
CA GLU A 31 -3.06 -24.07 -4.13
C GLU A 31 -3.59 -25.22 -3.27
N ALA A 32 -2.81 -25.68 -2.30
CA ALA A 32 -3.24 -26.72 -1.36
C ALA A 32 -4.50 -26.28 -0.57
N GLY A 33 -4.54 -25.02 -0.14
CA GLY A 33 -5.68 -24.41 0.53
C GLY A 33 -6.96 -24.41 -0.32
N TYR A 34 -6.89 -23.92 -1.55
CA TYR A 34 -8.02 -23.90 -2.47
C TYR A 34 -8.50 -25.32 -2.80
N ARG A 35 -7.59 -26.24 -3.10
CA ARG A 35 -7.93 -27.64 -3.38
C ARG A 35 -8.57 -28.32 -2.18
N HIS A 36 -8.07 -28.08 -0.97
CA HIS A 36 -8.71 -28.60 0.23
C HIS A 36 -10.12 -28.04 0.40
N ARG A 37 -10.28 -26.71 0.31
CA ARG A 37 -11.58 -26.06 0.47
C ARG A 37 -12.59 -26.51 -0.56
N ALA A 38 -12.18 -26.75 -1.81
CA ALA A 38 -13.02 -27.30 -2.87
C ALA A 38 -13.69 -28.65 -2.52
N THR A 39 -13.09 -29.45 -1.63
CA THR A 39 -13.66 -30.74 -1.16
C THR A 39 -14.73 -30.59 -0.08
N LEU A 40 -14.80 -29.44 0.57
CA LEU A 40 -15.78 -29.17 1.63
C LEU A 40 -17.17 -28.86 1.03
N PRO A 41 -18.24 -28.89 1.82
CA PRO A 41 -19.51 -28.29 1.41
C PRO A 41 -19.34 -26.80 1.08
N GLU A 42 -20.15 -26.29 0.17
CA GLU A 42 -20.17 -24.86 -0.14
C GLU A 42 -20.65 -24.06 1.08
N ASP A 43 -19.87 -23.07 1.50
CA ASP A 43 -20.21 -22.13 2.55
C ASP A 43 -20.69 -20.82 1.89
N PRO A 44 -21.90 -20.31 2.21
CA PRO A 44 -22.37 -19.01 1.74
C PRO A 44 -21.36 -17.87 1.94
N TRP A 45 -20.55 -17.93 3.00
CA TRP A 45 -19.57 -16.90 3.33
C TRP A 45 -18.26 -16.98 2.52
N THR A 46 -17.98 -18.11 1.88
CA THR A 46 -16.77 -18.32 1.04
C THR A 46 -17.11 -18.70 -0.40
N SER A 47 -18.33 -18.39 -0.85
CA SER A 47 -18.82 -18.69 -2.21
C SER A 47 -18.03 -17.99 -3.32
N TRP A 48 -17.25 -16.98 -2.99
CA TRP A 48 -16.37 -16.25 -3.90
C TRP A 48 -15.02 -16.94 -4.15
N GLU A 49 -14.66 -17.96 -3.38
CA GLU A 49 -13.37 -18.66 -3.55
C GLU A 49 -13.39 -19.61 -4.76
N PRO A 50 -12.25 -19.76 -5.48
CA PRO A 50 -12.17 -20.70 -6.58
C PRO A 50 -12.28 -22.15 -6.09
N ARG A 51 -13.21 -22.93 -6.66
CA ARG A 51 -13.45 -24.33 -6.27
C ARG A 51 -13.26 -25.35 -7.40
N THR A 52 -13.32 -24.93 -8.66
CA THR A 52 -13.04 -25.81 -9.80
C THR A 52 -11.54 -25.77 -10.11
N ASP A 53 -10.97 -26.85 -10.65
CA ASP A 53 -9.55 -26.89 -11.02
C ASP A 53 -9.16 -25.68 -11.87
N ARG A 54 -9.97 -25.36 -12.89
CA ARG A 54 -9.77 -24.20 -13.74
C ARG A 54 -9.80 -22.88 -12.98
N ALA A 55 -10.78 -22.66 -12.10
CA ALA A 55 -10.86 -21.41 -11.33
C ALA A 55 -9.67 -21.27 -10.37
N ILE A 56 -9.19 -22.38 -9.80
CA ILE A 56 -8.01 -22.41 -8.93
C ILE A 56 -6.76 -22.07 -9.74
N GLU A 57 -6.58 -22.70 -10.91
CA GLU A 57 -5.49 -22.41 -11.83
C GLU A 57 -5.49 -20.95 -12.28
N ASP A 58 -6.65 -20.41 -12.70
CA ASP A 58 -6.82 -19.02 -13.12
C ASP A 58 -6.46 -18.04 -11.98
N ALA A 59 -6.92 -18.31 -10.75
CA ALA A 59 -6.63 -17.49 -9.58
C ALA A 59 -5.12 -17.50 -9.22
N LEU A 60 -4.49 -18.68 -9.23
CA LEU A 60 -3.06 -18.81 -8.94
C LEU A 60 -2.20 -18.20 -10.05
N LEU A 61 -2.61 -18.35 -11.32
CA LEU A 61 -1.92 -17.72 -12.45
C LEU A 61 -2.02 -16.20 -12.36
N HIS A 62 -3.18 -15.66 -11.96
CA HIS A 62 -3.33 -14.23 -11.69
C HIS A 62 -2.37 -13.76 -10.59
N ASP A 63 -2.33 -14.47 -9.45
CA ASP A 63 -1.42 -14.14 -8.34
C ASP A 63 0.06 -14.26 -8.75
N GLY A 64 0.43 -15.30 -9.50
CA GLY A 64 1.78 -15.52 -10.00
C GLY A 64 2.23 -14.42 -10.97
N ARG A 65 1.34 -13.98 -11.88
CA ARG A 65 1.60 -12.84 -12.77
C ARG A 65 1.80 -11.54 -12.00
N ARG A 66 1.00 -11.30 -10.95
CA ARG A 66 1.19 -10.14 -10.07
C ARG A 66 2.57 -10.18 -9.40
N HIS A 67 2.98 -11.31 -8.82
CA HIS A 67 4.31 -11.42 -8.21
C HIS A 67 5.46 -11.24 -9.22
N ALA A 68 5.36 -11.84 -10.41
CA ALA A 68 6.38 -11.67 -11.45
C ALA A 68 6.49 -10.21 -11.92
N HIS A 69 5.34 -9.54 -12.08
CA HIS A 69 5.26 -8.12 -12.39
C HIS A 69 5.93 -7.26 -11.29
N ASP A 70 5.59 -7.49 -10.02
CA ASP A 70 6.15 -6.74 -8.90
C ASP A 70 7.67 -6.95 -8.77
N ASN A 71 8.15 -8.17 -8.99
CA ASN A 71 9.58 -8.50 -8.99
C ASN A 71 10.32 -7.81 -10.14
N LEU A 72 9.73 -7.79 -11.34
CA LEU A 72 10.31 -7.09 -12.49
C LEU A 72 10.42 -5.60 -12.21
N ILE A 73 9.37 -4.97 -11.67
CA ILE A 73 9.40 -3.55 -11.32
C ILE A 73 10.44 -3.28 -10.23
N ALA A 74 10.49 -4.11 -9.19
CA ALA A 74 11.49 -3.98 -8.12
C ALA A 74 12.93 -4.05 -8.66
N ALA A 75 13.18 -4.94 -9.63
CA ALA A 75 14.48 -5.05 -10.30
C ALA A 75 14.79 -3.81 -11.16
N LEU A 76 13.81 -3.27 -11.88
CA LEU A 76 13.98 -2.06 -12.70
C LEU A 76 14.21 -0.81 -11.85
N MET A 77 13.59 -0.75 -10.66
CA MET A 77 13.59 0.43 -9.78
C MET A 77 14.57 0.31 -8.60
N SER A 78 15.48 -0.67 -8.61
CA SER A 78 16.44 -0.89 -7.50
C SER A 78 17.32 0.31 -7.21
N ASP A 79 17.56 1.14 -8.23
CA ASP A 79 18.48 2.26 -8.18
C ASP A 79 17.79 3.57 -7.74
N VAL A 80 16.48 3.57 -7.51
CA VAL A 80 15.74 4.74 -7.08
C VAL A 80 15.76 4.83 -5.54
N PRO A 81 16.60 5.69 -4.94
CA PRO A 81 16.75 5.72 -3.49
C PRO A 81 15.45 6.20 -2.83
N PRO A 82 15.13 5.69 -1.64
CA PRO A 82 14.05 6.27 -0.84
C PRO A 82 14.40 7.72 -0.48
N LEU A 83 13.37 8.54 -0.29
CA LEU A 83 13.57 9.89 0.21
C LEU A 83 14.22 9.87 1.61
N PRO A 84 15.04 10.87 1.96
CA PRO A 84 15.63 10.97 3.28
C PRO A 84 14.55 10.88 4.37
N ASP A 85 14.81 10.06 5.38
CA ASP A 85 13.93 9.78 6.53
C ASP A 85 12.54 9.23 6.17
N ALA A 86 12.25 8.95 4.90
CA ALA A 86 11.00 8.36 4.50
C ALA A 86 10.99 6.85 4.78
N LYS A 87 9.85 6.39 5.27
CA LYS A 87 9.47 4.98 5.23
C LYS A 87 8.79 4.73 3.89
N THR A 88 9.39 3.85 3.10
CA THR A 88 8.74 3.31 1.89
C THR A 88 7.75 2.24 2.29
N PHE A 89 6.53 2.32 1.78
CA PHE A 89 5.51 1.30 1.98
C PHE A 89 5.03 0.80 0.62
N GLY A 90 4.87 -0.51 0.53
CA GLY A 90 4.32 -1.15 -0.66
C GLY A 90 5.32 -1.33 -1.80
N TYR A 91 4.77 -1.82 -2.91
CA TYR A 91 5.47 -2.00 -4.16
C TYR A 91 5.39 -0.72 -4.98
N TRP A 92 6.18 -0.68 -6.04
CA TRP A 92 5.94 0.28 -7.11
C TRP A 92 4.66 -0.11 -7.83
N GLU A 93 3.75 0.83 -7.95
CA GLU A 93 2.45 0.69 -8.57
C GLU A 93 2.38 1.62 -9.79
N THR A 94 1.67 1.18 -10.81
CA THR A 94 1.34 2.01 -11.97
C THR A 94 -0.01 2.63 -11.70
N ASP A 95 -0.04 3.92 -11.35
CA ASP A 95 -1.23 4.74 -11.58
C ASP A 95 -1.37 4.93 -13.11
N ASP A 96 -2.57 5.18 -13.63
CA ASP A 96 -2.91 5.18 -15.06
C ASP A 96 -1.91 5.97 -15.95
N GLU A 97 -1.17 6.92 -15.36
CA GLU A 97 -0.18 7.76 -16.03
C GLU A 97 1.27 7.61 -15.51
N HIS A 98 1.49 6.99 -14.34
CA HIS A 98 2.77 7.08 -13.62
C HIS A 98 3.15 5.80 -12.87
N LEU A 99 4.40 5.36 -13.06
CA LEU A 99 5.03 4.38 -12.17
C LEU A 99 5.52 5.09 -10.91
N CYS A 100 4.87 4.83 -9.77
CA CYS A 100 5.14 5.47 -8.50
C CYS A 100 5.16 4.48 -7.34
N ARG A 101 5.65 4.89 -6.17
CA ARG A 101 5.53 4.14 -4.92
C ARG A 101 5.09 5.05 -3.79
N PHE A 102 4.35 4.51 -2.84
CA PHE A 102 3.94 5.27 -1.66
C PHE A 102 5.10 5.42 -0.67
N VAL A 103 5.32 6.66 -0.22
CA VAL A 103 6.30 7.00 0.81
C VAL A 103 5.64 7.81 1.91
N SER A 104 6.11 7.63 3.14
CA SER A 104 5.60 8.38 4.27
C SER A 104 6.70 8.76 5.26
N THR A 105 6.44 9.78 6.08
CA THR A 105 7.35 10.11 7.17
C THR A 105 7.14 9.13 8.34
N PRO A 106 8.07 9.06 9.31
CA PRO A 106 7.81 8.37 10.56
C PRO A 106 6.54 8.93 11.22
N THR A 107 5.66 8.03 11.66
CA THR A 107 4.46 8.39 12.40
C THR A 107 4.83 8.98 13.75
N ARG A 108 4.24 10.11 14.10
CA ARG A 108 4.41 10.78 15.40
C ARG A 108 3.09 10.72 16.18
N SER A 109 3.14 10.26 17.42
CA SER A 109 1.99 10.31 18.33
C SER A 109 1.97 11.65 19.07
N VAL A 110 0.77 12.18 19.31
CA VAL A 110 0.58 13.35 20.17
C VAL A 110 0.26 12.87 21.58
N ASP A 111 1.17 13.13 22.51
CA ASP A 111 1.09 12.65 23.90
C ASP A 111 -0.24 13.04 24.56
N GLY A 112 -0.80 12.11 25.33
CA GLY A 112 -2.10 12.29 26.00
C GLY A 112 -3.32 12.22 25.07
N THR A 113 -3.12 11.94 23.78
CA THR A 113 -4.21 11.82 22.80
C THR A 113 -4.14 10.48 22.05
N LYS A 114 -5.16 10.20 21.24
CA LYS A 114 -5.19 9.09 20.28
C LYS A 114 -4.68 9.49 18.89
N ILE A 115 -4.22 10.74 18.74
CA ILE A 115 -3.86 11.33 17.47
C ILE A 115 -2.47 10.87 17.05
N ARG A 116 -2.36 10.52 15.77
CA ARG A 116 -1.11 10.23 15.06
C ARG A 116 -1.00 11.13 13.85
N VAL A 117 0.22 11.56 13.56
CA VAL A 117 0.53 12.44 12.44
C VAL A 117 1.61 11.81 11.59
N LEU A 118 1.39 11.74 10.28
CA LEU A 118 2.42 11.38 9.29
C LEU A 118 2.29 12.24 8.03
N GLY A 119 3.39 12.43 7.32
CA GLY A 119 3.37 12.88 5.93
C GLY A 119 3.27 11.67 5.00
N ALA A 120 2.60 11.83 3.87
CA ALA A 120 2.38 10.82 2.84
C ALA A 120 2.54 11.46 1.45
N ALA A 121 3.15 10.75 0.51
CA ALA A 121 3.30 11.18 -0.88
C ALA A 121 3.58 9.98 -1.79
N SER A 122 3.46 10.17 -3.10
CA SER A 122 3.90 9.20 -4.10
C SER A 122 5.24 9.64 -4.71
N GLN A 123 6.24 8.76 -4.68
CA GLN A 123 7.55 8.97 -5.30
C GLN A 123 7.55 8.35 -6.70
N LEU A 124 7.96 9.11 -7.71
CA LEU A 124 8.08 8.67 -9.10
C LEU A 124 9.38 7.92 -9.36
N ALA A 125 9.43 7.18 -10.47
CA ALA A 125 10.58 6.39 -10.91
C ALA A 125 11.87 7.23 -11.12
N ASP A 126 11.75 8.55 -11.34
CA ASP A 126 12.90 9.46 -11.41
C ASP A 126 13.38 9.95 -10.03
N GLY A 127 12.74 9.46 -8.96
CA GLY A 127 13.02 9.82 -7.58
C GLY A 127 12.30 11.08 -7.08
N SER A 128 11.61 11.81 -7.96
CA SER A 128 10.83 12.99 -7.59
C SER A 128 9.52 12.63 -6.88
N ILE A 129 8.84 13.62 -6.30
CA ILE A 129 7.51 13.44 -5.72
C ILE A 129 6.45 13.86 -6.73
N LEU A 130 5.41 13.04 -6.88
CA LEU A 130 4.25 13.35 -7.68
C LEU A 130 3.51 14.55 -7.07
N ILE A 131 3.38 15.63 -7.84
CA ILE A 131 2.64 16.83 -7.47
C ILE A 131 1.50 16.99 -8.49
N ALA A 132 0.53 16.07 -8.45
CA ALA A 132 -0.68 16.13 -9.26
C ALA A 132 -1.82 16.87 -8.52
N GLN A 133 -3.03 16.89 -9.07
CA GLN A 133 -4.25 17.18 -8.30
C GLN A 133 -4.99 15.87 -8.07
N GLY A 134 -5.35 15.54 -6.82
CA GLY A 134 -6.06 14.30 -6.52
C GLY A 134 -5.66 13.66 -5.20
N ILE A 135 -5.76 12.34 -5.15
CA ILE A 135 -5.61 11.51 -3.94
C ILE A 135 -4.12 11.31 -3.57
N ASP A 136 -3.22 11.41 -4.56
CA ASP A 136 -1.79 11.10 -4.42
C ASP A 136 -0.89 12.32 -4.26
N VAL A 137 -1.48 13.46 -3.88
CA VAL A 137 -0.72 14.67 -3.60
C VAL A 137 0.02 14.55 -2.26
N PRO A 138 1.15 15.26 -2.10
CA PRO A 138 1.83 15.32 -0.83
C PRO A 138 0.90 15.88 0.25
N GLN A 139 0.71 15.10 1.30
CA GLN A 139 -0.30 15.36 2.32
C GLN A 139 0.22 15.03 3.72
N VAL A 140 -0.38 15.67 4.72
CA VAL A 140 -0.24 15.35 6.13
C VAL A 140 -1.53 14.68 6.55
N ARG A 141 -1.42 13.43 7.01
CA ARG A 141 -2.55 12.67 7.57
C ARG A 141 -2.54 12.81 9.08
N ILE A 142 -3.72 13.07 9.62
CA ILE A 142 -4.02 13.06 11.04
C ILE A 142 -5.02 11.94 11.25
N ASP A 143 -4.55 10.91 11.92
CA ASP A 143 -5.33 9.70 12.16
C ASP A 143 -5.61 9.55 13.65
N GLU A 144 -6.73 8.92 13.99
CA GLU A 144 -7.09 8.58 15.35
C GLU A 144 -7.03 7.07 15.56
N LEU A 145 -6.36 6.64 16.63
CA LEU A 145 -6.39 5.25 17.08
C LEU A 145 -7.66 4.99 17.90
N SER A 146 -8.57 4.18 17.37
CA SER A 146 -9.79 3.74 18.05
C SER A 146 -9.46 2.84 19.27
N ARG A 147 -10.46 2.56 20.12
CA ARG A 147 -10.24 1.76 21.35
C ARG A 147 -9.90 0.30 21.06
N ASP A 148 -10.43 -0.21 19.97
CA ASP A 148 -10.20 -1.53 19.39
C ASP A 148 -8.91 -1.62 18.55
N GLY A 149 -8.13 -0.53 18.47
CA GLY A 149 -6.82 -0.52 17.84
C GLY A 149 -6.82 -0.27 16.33
N TYR A 150 -7.98 0.02 15.75
CA TYR A 150 -8.08 0.44 14.35
C TYR A 150 -7.67 1.90 14.19
N MET A 151 -7.05 2.19 13.05
CA MET A 151 -6.74 3.57 12.65
C MET A 151 -7.88 4.09 11.80
N THR A 152 -8.42 5.25 12.19
CA THR A 152 -9.39 6.00 11.38
C THR A 152 -8.71 7.26 10.88
N GLU A 153 -8.71 7.47 9.56
CA GLU A 153 -8.27 8.74 8.98
C GLU A 153 -9.27 9.84 9.40
N VAL A 154 -8.78 10.85 10.11
CA VAL A 154 -9.62 11.97 10.59
C VAL A 154 -9.51 13.15 9.64
N PHE A 155 -8.28 13.52 9.30
CA PHE A 155 -8.00 14.62 8.39
C PHE A 155 -6.87 14.29 7.44
N THR A 156 -7.05 14.75 6.20
CA THR A 156 -6.02 14.80 5.18
C THR A 156 -5.83 16.25 4.76
N LEU A 157 -4.62 16.77 4.96
CA LEU A 157 -4.29 18.19 4.77
C LEU A 157 -3.10 18.35 3.82
N SER A 158 -3.11 19.37 2.98
CA SER A 158 -1.86 19.81 2.34
C SER A 158 -0.84 20.29 3.39
N PRO A 159 0.47 20.29 3.08
CA PRO A 159 1.48 20.83 4.00
C PRO A 159 1.23 22.28 4.42
N GLY A 160 0.61 23.09 3.55
CA GLY A 160 0.19 24.46 3.88
C GLY A 160 -0.93 24.48 4.91
N GLN A 161 -1.99 23.69 4.70
CA GLN A 161 -3.11 23.58 5.64
C GLN A 161 -2.66 23.02 6.99
N ALA A 162 -1.75 22.05 7.01
CA ALA A 162 -1.19 21.50 8.24
C ALA A 162 -0.44 22.56 9.07
N ARG A 163 0.35 23.42 8.42
CA ARG A 163 1.01 24.56 9.10
C ARG A 163 -0.01 25.56 9.65
N ASN A 164 -1.07 25.85 8.90
CA ASN A 164 -2.14 26.74 9.36
C ASN A 164 -2.89 26.17 10.57
N LEU A 165 -3.19 24.87 10.55
CA LEU A 165 -3.79 24.18 11.69
C LEU A 165 -2.88 24.24 12.92
N ALA A 166 -1.59 23.96 12.76
CA ALA A 166 -0.62 24.03 13.85
C ALA A 166 -0.55 25.45 14.46
N ALA A 167 -0.52 26.50 13.62
CA ALA A 167 -0.55 27.88 14.09
C ALA A 167 -1.84 28.22 14.86
N ALA A 168 -3.00 27.74 14.39
CA ALA A 168 -4.27 27.95 15.07
C ALA A 168 -4.32 27.27 16.45
N LEU A 169 -3.78 26.05 16.56
CA LEU A 169 -3.67 25.31 17.83
C LEU A 169 -2.77 26.05 18.83
N LEU A 170 -1.59 26.51 18.40
CA LEU A 170 -0.66 27.27 19.23
C LEU A 170 -1.28 28.58 19.73
N ASN A 171 -1.86 29.38 18.84
CA ASN A 171 -2.51 30.63 19.22
C ASN A 171 -3.66 30.42 20.23
N THR A 172 -4.39 29.31 20.12
CA THR A 172 -5.47 28.97 21.05
C THR A 172 -4.92 28.57 22.42
N ALA A 173 -3.83 27.80 22.45
CA ALA A 173 -3.15 27.44 23.70
C ALA A 173 -2.63 28.70 24.42
N ASP A 174 -1.97 29.61 23.70
CA ASP A 174 -1.45 30.87 24.26
C ASP A 174 -2.57 31.74 24.87
N GLN A 175 -3.76 31.74 24.25
CA GLN A 175 -4.92 32.46 24.80
C GLN A 175 -5.41 31.87 26.13
N ILE A 176 -5.46 30.54 26.23
CA ILE A 176 -5.86 29.83 27.45
C ILE A 176 -4.84 30.10 28.56
N ASP A 177 -3.55 30.02 28.27
CA ASP A 177 -2.48 30.32 29.24
C ASP A 177 -2.59 31.77 29.74
N GLY A 178 -2.90 32.70 28.85
CA GLY A 178 -3.17 34.09 29.19
C GLY A 178 -4.42 34.31 30.05
N TRP A 179 -5.41 33.41 30.02
CA TRP A 179 -6.55 33.43 30.94
C TRP A 179 -6.17 32.89 32.32
N ILE A 180 -5.35 31.83 32.38
CA ILE A 180 -4.92 31.19 33.62
C ILE A 180 -3.98 32.10 34.43
N ALA A 181 -3.17 32.91 33.77
CA ALA A 181 -2.21 33.80 34.42
C ALA A 181 -2.82 35.06 35.08
N ARG A 182 -4.15 35.25 35.01
CA ARG A 182 -4.88 36.38 35.60
C ARG A 182 -5.47 36.03 36.95
#